data_AF-A0A7X9A0W5-F1
#
_entry.id   AF-A0A7X9A0W5-F1
#
_cell.length_a   1.000
_cell.length_b   1.000
_cell.length_c   1.000
_cell.angle_alpha   90.00
_cell.angle_beta   90.00
_cell.angle_gamma   90.00
#
_symmetry.space_group_name_H-M   'P 1'
#
loop_
_entity.id
_entity.type
_entity.pdbx_description
1 polymer ?
#
loop_
_entity_poly.entity_id
_entity_poly.type
_entity_poly.pdbx_seq_one_letter_code
_entity_poly.pdbx_strand_id
1 'polypeptide(L)'
;MSDQSMPDDRGVLSFLRGRTRKRSSEGGRSRSSQNRYLILSILIILAFMVMLLRTSSLQLFGEFDASSPETWGSVGSIVIPAPRGDVVDRNGLPLAVSETLQGVALVNTGMTEASINRTLLDLARLFSEYGCAFESPLLNWLDVEASFRGVDLLEKDTSLRFVFRKPYDSIVRWQTDRDLFNLIEEDKAVTYYEKQRIVREDPNDFFYYLLYDFFNIEPDRTSGSRLYSDGEAFVIMQLRYLLLEQNWNFVSGQPVLLVDNVSSELAAYFTEQNYRFPGVIIVRHYKRRYTDD
;
A
#
# COMPACT_ATOMS: atom_id res chain seq x y z
N MET A 1 50.99 -84.64 -40.35
CA MET A 1 51.27 -84.68 -41.79
C MET A 1 51.05 -83.29 -42.35
N SER A 2 52.16 -82.67 -42.79
CA SER A 2 52.30 -81.62 -43.82
C SER A 2 51.45 -80.35 -43.65
N ASP A 3 51.90 -79.30 -42.95
CA ASP A 3 53.07 -78.41 -43.13
C ASP A 3 52.83 -77.30 -44.16
N GLN A 4 52.93 -76.04 -43.70
CA GLN A 4 52.49 -74.82 -44.35
C GLN A 4 53.68 -73.84 -44.31
N SER A 5 54.27 -73.57 -45.47
CA SER A 5 55.50 -72.78 -45.61
C SER A 5 55.26 -71.35 -46.10
N MET A 6 56.01 -70.42 -45.50
CA MET A 6 56.34 -69.07 -45.98
C MET A 6 57.03 -69.07 -47.36
N PRO A 7 57.09 -67.92 -48.07
CA PRO A 7 58.31 -67.07 -48.09
C PRO A 7 57.97 -65.56 -48.22
N ASP A 8 58.86 -64.58 -48.36
CA ASP A 8 60.22 -64.23 -47.89
C ASP A 8 60.49 -62.79 -48.42
N ASP A 9 61.57 -62.19 -47.93
CA ASP A 9 62.00 -60.80 -47.83
C ASP A 9 62.52 -60.08 -49.11
N ARG A 10 62.55 -58.73 -49.02
CA ARG A 10 63.52 -57.72 -49.57
C ARG A 10 63.72 -57.41 -51.07
N GLY A 11 63.67 -56.09 -51.37
CA GLY A 11 64.91 -55.32 -51.65
C GLY A 11 65.10 -54.54 -52.97
N VAL A 12 65.28 -53.21 -52.82
CA VAL A 12 66.21 -52.28 -53.53
C VAL A 12 65.84 -51.69 -54.93
N LEU A 13 65.89 -50.34 -55.02
CA LEU A 13 66.37 -49.42 -56.09
C LEU A 13 65.45 -48.16 -56.18
N SER A 14 65.83 -47.00 -55.67
CA SER A 14 66.80 -45.99 -56.14
C SER A 14 66.22 -44.90 -57.08
N PHE A 15 66.44 -43.64 -56.64
CA PHE A 15 66.88 -42.48 -57.43
C PHE A 15 65.89 -41.65 -58.32
N LEU A 16 65.58 -40.45 -57.80
CA LEU A 16 66.01 -39.10 -58.28
C LEU A 16 65.03 -38.09 -58.93
N ARG A 17 65.27 -36.84 -58.46
CA ARG A 17 65.08 -35.49 -59.07
C ARG A 17 63.63 -34.99 -59.21
N GLY A 18 63.24 -33.81 -58.74
CA GLY A 18 63.96 -32.64 -58.25
C GLY A 18 63.42 -31.38 -58.93
N ARG A 19 62.88 -30.42 -58.15
CA ARG A 19 63.10 -28.95 -58.25
C ARG A 19 62.03 -28.19 -57.49
N THR A 20 62.44 -27.66 -56.34
CA THR A 20 61.84 -26.55 -55.63
C THR A 20 62.10 -25.24 -56.38
N ARG A 21 61.08 -24.38 -56.50
CA ARG A 21 61.27 -22.96 -56.86
C ARG A 21 60.57 -22.09 -55.83
N LYS A 22 61.39 -21.26 -55.20
CA LYS A 22 61.13 -20.31 -54.12
C LYS A 22 60.45 -19.05 -54.68
N ARG A 23 59.47 -18.48 -53.97
CA ARG A 23 59.32 -17.03 -53.82
C ARG A 23 58.46 -16.68 -52.60
N SER A 24 59.18 -16.39 -51.52
CA SER A 24 58.76 -15.55 -50.40
C SER A 24 58.74 -14.09 -50.85
N SER A 25 57.69 -13.33 -50.50
CA SER A 25 57.73 -11.91 -50.08
C SER A 25 56.37 -11.26 -50.27
N GLU A 26 55.60 -11.17 -49.19
CA GLU A 26 54.62 -10.12 -48.86
C GLU A 26 54.33 -10.33 -47.37
N GLY A 27 54.41 -9.37 -46.45
CA GLY A 27 54.50 -7.93 -46.54
C GLY A 27 53.80 -7.40 -45.28
N GLY A 28 54.59 -6.88 -44.33
CA GLY A 28 54.18 -5.88 -43.33
C GLY A 28 52.92 -6.11 -42.48
N ARG A 29 53.13 -6.58 -41.24
CA ARG A 29 52.24 -6.32 -40.10
C ARG A 29 52.01 -4.81 -39.93
N SER A 30 50.75 -4.36 -40.00
CA SER A 30 50.28 -3.15 -39.33
C SER A 30 49.35 -3.57 -38.18
N ARG A 31 49.92 -3.92 -37.03
CA ARG A 31 49.21 -4.07 -35.75
C ARG A 31 49.54 -2.85 -34.90
N SER A 32 48.84 -1.73 -35.13
CA SER A 32 48.97 -0.55 -34.26
C SER A 32 47.70 0.30 -34.21
N SER A 33 46.91 0.37 -35.29
CA SER A 33 45.62 1.10 -35.26
C SER A 33 44.44 0.24 -34.78
N GLN A 34 44.45 -1.07 -35.04
CA GLN A 34 43.33 -1.97 -34.67
C GLN A 34 43.14 -2.11 -33.15
N ASN A 35 44.22 -2.12 -32.36
CA ASN A 35 44.12 -2.22 -30.90
C ASN A 35 43.54 -0.95 -30.28
N ARG A 36 43.76 0.22 -30.89
CA ARG A 36 43.22 1.51 -30.40
C ARG A 36 41.71 1.58 -30.60
N TYR A 37 41.22 1.16 -31.78
CA TYR A 37 39.79 1.06 -32.04
C TYR A 37 39.10 -0.03 -31.20
N LEU A 38 39.80 -1.12 -30.88
CA LEU A 38 39.29 -2.18 -30.00
C LEU A 38 39.12 -1.67 -28.56
N ILE A 39 40.11 -0.95 -28.03
CA ILE A 39 40.00 -0.31 -26.70
C ILE A 39 38.89 0.75 -26.69
N LEU A 40 38.78 1.57 -27.74
CA LEU A 40 37.72 2.57 -27.89
C LEU A 40 36.34 1.92 -27.93
N SER A 41 36.20 0.80 -28.66
CA SER A 41 34.93 0.06 -28.78
C SER A 41 34.51 -0.54 -27.44
N ILE A 42 35.44 -1.11 -26.67
CA ILE A 42 35.16 -1.64 -25.32
C ILE A 42 34.70 -0.52 -24.38
N LEU A 43 35.34 0.65 -24.44
CA LEU A 43 34.98 1.80 -23.60
C LEU A 43 33.57 2.31 -23.93
N ILE A 44 33.21 2.40 -25.21
CA ILE A 44 31.86 2.81 -25.64
C ILE A 44 30.81 1.78 -25.20
N ILE A 45 31.10 0.48 -25.34
CA ILE A 45 30.20 -0.59 -24.89
C ILE A 45 30.01 -0.53 -23.36
N LEU A 46 31.08 -0.28 -22.60
CA LEU A 46 31.01 -0.14 -21.15
C LEU A 46 30.14 1.06 -20.75
N ALA A 47 30.32 2.22 -21.40
CA ALA A 47 29.51 3.41 -21.15
C ALA A 47 28.02 3.17 -21.46
N PHE A 48 27.75 2.46 -22.57
CA PHE A 48 26.39 2.08 -22.94
C PHE A 48 25.78 1.10 -21.93
N MET A 49 26.56 0.15 -21.43
CA MET A 49 26.12 -0.79 -20.39
C MET A 49 25.80 -0.08 -19.08
N VAL A 50 26.61 0.90 -18.66
CA VAL A 50 26.33 1.73 -17.48
C VAL A 50 25.06 2.55 -17.69
N MET A 51 24.86 3.14 -18.87
CA MET A 51 23.61 3.83 -19.20
C MET A 51 22.40 2.89 -19.15
N LEU A 52 22.49 1.67 -19.69
CA LEU A 52 21.42 0.68 -19.63
C LEU A 52 21.10 0.25 -18.21
N LEU A 53 22.11 0.04 -17.35
CA LEU A 53 21.89 -0.31 -15.94
C LEU A 53 21.26 0.85 -15.16
N ARG A 54 21.74 2.09 -15.37
CA ARG A 54 21.13 3.30 -14.80
C ARG A 54 19.69 3.48 -15.27
N THR A 55 19.44 3.32 -16.55
CA THR A 55 18.10 3.47 -17.15
C THR A 55 17.17 2.36 -16.72
N SER A 56 17.65 1.11 -16.67
CA SER A 56 16.92 -0.04 -16.14
C SER A 56 16.58 0.16 -14.66
N SER A 57 17.50 0.69 -13.84
CA SER A 57 17.16 1.03 -12.45
C SER A 57 16.08 2.12 -12.35
N LEU A 58 16.06 3.08 -13.28
CA LEU A 58 15.03 4.11 -13.34
C LEU A 58 13.70 3.59 -13.88
N GLN A 59 13.71 2.66 -14.83
CA GLN A 59 12.50 2.08 -15.42
C GLN A 59 11.90 0.94 -14.56
N LEU A 60 12.72 0.19 -13.82
CA LEU A 60 12.26 -0.92 -12.97
C LEU A 60 11.98 -0.48 -11.52
N PHE A 61 12.66 0.55 -11.01
CA PHE A 61 12.48 1.04 -9.63
C PHE A 61 12.01 2.50 -9.54
N GLY A 62 12.09 3.30 -10.62
CA GLY A 62 11.67 4.71 -10.63
C GLY A 62 10.25 4.94 -11.14
N GLU A 63 9.52 3.89 -11.55
CA GLU A 63 8.22 4.02 -12.22
C GLU A 63 7.14 3.12 -11.61
N PHE A 64 7.10 3.07 -10.26
CA PHE A 64 5.89 2.71 -9.52
C PHE A 64 5.18 3.92 -8.90
N ASP A 65 5.80 5.10 -8.91
CA ASP A 65 5.18 6.37 -8.46
C ASP A 65 4.97 7.40 -9.58
N ALA A 66 5.49 7.14 -10.80
CA ALA A 66 5.33 8.01 -11.97
C ALA A 66 4.29 7.50 -12.98
N SER A 67 3.43 6.55 -12.59
CA SER A 67 2.13 6.41 -13.23
C SER A 67 1.34 7.69 -12.93
N SER A 68 1.49 8.69 -13.79
CA SER A 68 0.33 9.46 -14.21
C SER A 68 -0.75 8.43 -14.48
N PRO A 69 -1.86 8.40 -13.72
CA PRO A 69 -2.94 7.52 -14.05
C PRO A 69 -3.49 8.05 -15.38
N GLU A 70 -3.02 7.50 -16.49
CA GLU A 70 -3.86 7.42 -17.67
C GLU A 70 -5.19 6.87 -17.16
N THR A 71 -6.21 7.68 -17.30
CA THR A 71 -7.49 7.63 -16.62
C THR A 71 -8.13 6.24 -16.70
N TRP A 72 -7.73 5.33 -15.83
CA TRP A 72 -8.59 4.26 -15.35
C TRP A 72 -9.43 4.85 -14.23
N GLY A 73 -10.23 5.84 -14.62
CA GLY A 73 -11.30 6.34 -13.78
C GLY A 73 -12.40 5.30 -13.83
N SER A 74 -12.49 4.45 -12.80
CA SER A 74 -13.78 3.86 -12.47
C SER A 74 -14.74 5.03 -12.28
N VAL A 75 -15.67 5.22 -13.22
CA VAL A 75 -16.66 6.29 -13.15
C VAL A 75 -17.64 5.94 -12.04
N GLY A 76 -17.29 6.31 -10.81
CA GLY A 76 -18.17 6.24 -9.66
C GLY A 76 -19.16 7.40 -9.71
N SER A 77 -20.46 7.11 -9.65
CA SER A 77 -21.47 8.13 -9.42
C SER A 77 -21.62 8.35 -7.90
N ILE A 78 -21.43 9.59 -7.46
CA ILE A 78 -21.70 10.00 -6.08
C ILE A 78 -23.04 10.75 -6.07
N VAL A 79 -23.96 10.31 -5.21
CA VAL A 79 -25.24 11.01 -5.02
C VAL A 79 -25.02 12.18 -4.06
N ILE A 80 -25.09 13.40 -4.56
CA ILE A 80 -25.01 14.62 -3.74
C ILE A 80 -26.43 15.01 -3.33
N PRO A 81 -26.80 14.94 -2.03
CA PRO A 81 -28.14 15.33 -1.61
C PRO A 81 -28.33 16.84 -1.81
N ALA A 82 -29.45 17.25 -2.42
CA ALA A 82 -29.77 18.67 -2.60
C ALA A 82 -30.27 19.32 -1.29
N PRO A 83 -30.04 20.63 -1.09
CA PRO A 83 -30.58 21.34 0.07
C PRO A 83 -32.11 21.34 0.04
N ARG A 84 -32.72 21.25 1.22
CA ARG A 84 -34.18 21.44 1.37
C ARG A 84 -34.50 22.93 1.40
N GLY A 85 -35.69 23.31 0.93
CA GLY A 85 -36.18 24.68 1.02
C GLY A 85 -36.30 25.16 2.47
N ASP A 86 -36.08 26.45 2.69
CA ASP A 86 -36.23 27.09 3.99
C ASP A 86 -37.72 27.14 4.38
N VAL A 87 -37.99 26.92 5.67
CA VAL A 87 -39.33 27.10 6.24
C VAL A 87 -39.35 28.44 6.95
N VAL A 88 -40.29 29.28 6.56
CA VAL A 88 -40.49 30.63 7.10
C VAL A 88 -41.88 30.77 7.72
N ASP A 89 -42.01 31.69 8.68
CA ASP A 89 -43.29 32.08 9.26
C ASP A 89 -44.13 32.94 8.28
N ARG A 90 -45.31 33.38 8.73
CA ARG A 90 -46.20 34.26 7.94
C ARG A 90 -45.59 35.62 7.56
N ASN A 91 -44.55 36.05 8.28
CA ASN A 91 -43.84 37.32 8.09
C ASN A 91 -42.53 37.15 7.31
N GLY A 92 -42.17 35.92 6.92
CA GLY A 92 -40.93 35.60 6.23
C GLY A 92 -39.73 35.35 7.14
N LEU A 93 -39.92 35.26 8.47
CA LEU A 93 -38.85 34.92 9.41
C LEU A 93 -38.52 33.42 9.30
N PRO A 94 -37.25 33.03 9.09
CA PRO A 94 -36.88 31.64 9.00
C PRO A 94 -37.09 30.92 10.34
N LEU A 95 -37.79 29.79 10.30
CA LEU A 95 -37.96 28.86 11.42
C LEU A 95 -37.03 27.65 11.27
N ALA A 96 -36.74 27.26 10.03
CA ALA A 96 -35.81 26.18 9.76
C ALA A 96 -35.11 26.38 8.41
N VAL A 97 -33.78 26.45 8.46
CA VAL A 97 -32.93 26.70 7.29
C VAL A 97 -31.98 25.53 7.04
N SER A 98 -31.56 25.37 5.79
CA SER A 98 -30.56 24.36 5.42
C SER A 98 -29.16 24.95 5.53
N GLU A 99 -28.36 24.44 6.47
CA GLU A 99 -26.95 24.79 6.63
C GLU A 99 -26.09 23.84 5.80
N THR A 100 -25.14 24.38 5.04
CA THR A 100 -24.22 23.59 4.22
C THR A 100 -23.03 23.18 5.07
N LEU A 101 -22.81 21.88 5.22
CA LEU A 101 -21.65 21.31 5.87
C LEU A 101 -20.74 20.68 4.81
N GLN A 102 -19.43 20.80 5.04
CA GLN A 102 -18.41 20.13 4.25
C GLN A 102 -17.88 18.96 5.06
N GLY A 103 -17.73 17.81 4.42
CA GLY A 103 -17.15 16.61 5.01
C GLY A 103 -15.97 16.12 4.19
N VAL A 104 -15.08 15.37 4.82
CA VAL A 104 -13.99 14.67 4.16
C VAL A 104 -14.36 13.20 4.07
N ALA A 105 -14.38 12.66 2.86
CA ALA A 105 -14.68 11.26 2.60
C ALA A 105 -13.53 10.58 1.86
N LEU A 106 -13.41 9.27 2.03
CA LEU A 106 -12.43 8.43 1.34
C LEU A 106 -13.14 7.47 0.39
N VAL A 107 -12.63 7.39 -0.82
CA VAL A 107 -13.04 6.44 -1.86
C VAL A 107 -11.92 5.43 -2.05
N ASN A 108 -12.28 4.17 -2.27
CA ASN A 108 -11.30 3.14 -2.58
C ASN A 108 -10.66 3.37 -3.95
N THR A 109 -9.35 3.56 -3.96
CA THR A 109 -8.52 3.76 -5.16
C THR A 109 -7.61 2.56 -5.45
N GLY A 110 -7.78 1.44 -4.74
CA GLY A 110 -6.95 0.24 -4.90
C GLY A 110 -5.53 0.38 -4.34
N MET A 111 -5.34 1.24 -3.34
CA MET A 111 -4.05 1.45 -2.67
C MET A 111 -3.57 0.18 -1.95
N THR A 112 -2.26 0.01 -1.85
CA THR A 112 -1.67 -1.03 -1.00
C THR A 112 -1.94 -0.75 0.49
N GLU A 113 -2.02 -1.79 1.32
CA GLU A 113 -2.27 -1.66 2.77
C GLU A 113 -1.32 -0.66 3.45
N ALA A 114 -0.03 -0.72 3.13
CA ALA A 114 0.95 0.23 3.66
C ALA A 114 0.66 1.68 3.23
N SER A 115 0.25 1.89 1.98
CA SER A 115 -0.05 3.23 1.46
C SER A 115 -1.31 3.81 2.10
N ILE A 116 -2.39 3.04 2.19
CA ILE A 116 -3.62 3.48 2.86
C ILE A 116 -3.37 3.71 4.37
N ASN A 117 -2.58 2.88 5.06
CA ASN A 117 -2.24 3.09 6.48
C ASN A 117 -1.51 4.42 6.69
N ARG A 118 -0.53 4.73 5.83
CA ARG A 118 0.17 6.02 5.85
C ARG A 118 -0.79 7.19 5.58
N THR A 119 -1.65 7.07 4.56
CA THR A 119 -2.62 8.12 4.23
C THR A 119 -3.61 8.35 5.36
N LEU A 120 -4.11 7.30 6.01
CA LEU A 120 -5.00 7.43 7.16
C LEU A 120 -4.33 8.12 8.35
N LEU A 121 -3.04 7.84 8.61
CA LEU A 121 -2.29 8.56 9.63
C LEU A 121 -2.10 10.04 9.29
N ASP A 122 -1.72 10.35 8.04
CA ASP A 122 -1.56 11.73 7.58
C ASP A 122 -2.89 12.50 7.68
N LEU A 123 -4.01 11.86 7.33
CA LEU A 123 -5.35 12.43 7.51
C LEU A 123 -5.68 12.67 8.98
N ALA A 124 -5.40 11.70 9.85
CA ALA A 124 -5.65 11.86 11.28
C ALA A 124 -4.84 13.01 11.90
N ARG A 125 -3.58 13.18 11.49
CA ARG A 125 -2.74 14.31 11.90
C ARG A 125 -3.30 15.65 11.44
N LEU A 126 -3.73 15.74 10.18
CA LEU A 126 -4.39 16.94 9.65
C LEU A 126 -5.70 17.24 10.38
N PHE A 127 -6.50 16.21 10.66
CA PHE A 127 -7.72 16.41 11.44
C PHE A 127 -7.42 16.95 12.84
N SER A 128 -6.41 16.41 13.53
CA SER A 128 -5.96 16.94 14.83
C SER A 128 -5.48 18.40 14.75
N GLU A 129 -4.64 18.72 13.75
CA GLU A 129 -4.12 20.08 13.52
C GLU A 129 -5.23 21.12 13.31
N TYR A 130 -6.27 20.74 12.54
CA TYR A 130 -7.42 21.60 12.25
C TYR A 130 -8.54 21.49 13.30
N GLY A 131 -8.31 20.80 14.43
CA GLY A 131 -9.29 20.65 15.51
C GLY A 131 -10.55 19.87 15.11
N CYS A 132 -10.46 19.03 14.09
CA CYS A 132 -11.52 18.18 13.60
C CYS A 132 -11.41 16.78 14.22
N ALA A 133 -12.46 16.31 14.87
CA ALA A 133 -12.51 14.94 15.38
C ALA A 133 -13.30 14.05 14.41
N PHE A 134 -12.80 12.84 14.17
CA PHE A 134 -13.57 11.80 13.49
C PHE A 134 -14.27 10.91 14.53
N GLU A 135 -15.47 10.43 14.20
CA GLU A 135 -16.17 9.47 15.04
C GLU A 135 -15.72 8.06 14.70
N SER A 136 -15.12 7.38 15.68
CA SER A 136 -14.65 6.01 15.52
C SER A 136 -15.64 5.01 16.13
N PRO A 137 -16.29 4.16 15.32
CA PRO A 137 -17.16 3.13 15.85
C PRO A 137 -16.38 2.02 16.59
N LEU A 138 -15.05 1.91 16.38
CA LEU A 138 -14.20 0.97 17.10
C LEU A 138 -14.19 1.25 18.61
N LEU A 139 -14.27 2.52 19.00
CA LEU A 139 -14.27 2.94 20.42
C LEU A 139 -15.48 2.41 21.20
N ASN A 140 -16.54 1.95 20.52
CA ASN A 140 -17.66 1.27 21.17
C ASN A 140 -17.29 -0.12 21.70
N TRP A 141 -16.21 -0.71 21.18
CA TRP A 141 -15.81 -2.09 21.41
C TRP A 141 -14.44 -2.20 22.07
N LEU A 142 -13.44 -1.52 21.52
CA LEU A 142 -12.04 -1.52 21.96
C LEU A 142 -11.57 -0.08 22.19
N ASP A 143 -10.98 0.19 23.34
CA ASP A 143 -10.47 1.52 23.67
C ASP A 143 -9.27 1.40 24.61
N VAL A 144 -8.59 2.50 24.86
CA VAL A 144 -7.49 2.60 25.83
C VAL A 144 -8.01 2.59 27.27
N GLU A 145 -7.10 2.25 28.18
CA GLU A 145 -7.30 2.36 29.63
C GLU A 145 -7.75 3.78 30.02
N ALA A 146 -8.53 3.88 31.11
CA ALA A 146 -9.15 5.13 31.55
C ALA A 146 -8.19 6.31 31.75
N SER A 147 -6.95 6.03 32.14
CA SER A 147 -5.87 7.01 32.33
C SER A 147 -5.47 7.74 31.04
N PHE A 148 -5.69 7.14 29.87
CA PHE A 148 -5.28 7.68 28.58
C PHE A 148 -6.44 8.28 27.76
N ARG A 149 -7.67 8.25 28.29
CA ARG A 149 -8.84 8.80 27.58
C ARG A 149 -8.78 10.32 27.51
N GLY A 150 -9.02 10.87 26.31
CA GLY A 150 -9.00 12.32 26.06
C GLY A 150 -7.59 12.91 25.94
N VAL A 151 -6.56 12.07 25.95
CA VAL A 151 -5.19 12.47 25.61
C VAL A 151 -5.01 12.34 24.10
N ASP A 152 -4.21 13.24 23.50
CA ASP A 152 -3.79 13.06 22.12
C ASP A 152 -2.85 11.84 22.02
N LEU A 153 -3.33 10.80 21.35
CA LEU A 153 -2.61 9.54 21.17
C LEU A 153 -1.48 9.68 20.14
N LEU A 154 -1.55 10.67 19.24
CA LEU A 154 -0.54 10.89 18.20
C LEU A 154 0.79 11.36 18.77
N GLU A 155 0.78 12.02 19.94
CA GLU A 155 1.99 12.54 20.59
C GLU A 155 2.61 11.56 21.60
N LYS A 156 2.00 10.39 21.82
CA LYS A 156 2.44 9.44 22.84
C LYS A 156 3.31 8.32 22.28
N ASP A 157 4.51 8.21 22.83
CA ASP A 157 5.48 7.13 22.57
C ASP A 157 5.48 6.05 23.68
N THR A 158 4.49 6.06 24.57
CA THR A 158 4.39 5.07 25.64
C THR A 158 3.54 3.89 25.19
N SER A 159 3.92 2.68 25.61
CA SER A 159 3.10 1.49 25.39
C SER A 159 1.71 1.67 26.00
N LEU A 160 0.68 1.47 25.18
CA LEU A 160 -0.71 1.62 25.61
C LEU A 160 -1.26 0.29 26.12
N ARG A 161 -2.29 0.38 26.97
CA ARG A 161 -3.07 -0.77 27.43
C ARG A 161 -4.50 -0.62 26.94
N PHE A 162 -5.05 -1.71 26.43
CA PHE A 162 -6.38 -1.74 25.85
C PHE A 162 -7.38 -2.43 26.76
N VAL A 163 -8.65 -2.03 26.63
CA VAL A 163 -9.78 -2.57 27.37
C VAL A 163 -10.97 -2.75 26.43
N PHE A 164 -11.71 -3.84 26.59
CA PHE A 164 -13.00 -4.00 25.94
C PHE A 164 -14.08 -3.18 26.66
N ARG A 165 -14.94 -2.54 25.87
CA ARG A 165 -16.03 -1.67 26.35
C ARG A 165 -17.34 -2.38 26.58
N LYS A 166 -17.48 -3.61 26.06
CA LYS A 166 -18.68 -4.43 26.14
C LYS A 166 -18.41 -5.70 26.94
N PRO A 167 -19.47 -6.34 27.49
CA PRO A 167 -19.36 -7.65 28.11
C PRO A 167 -18.83 -8.71 27.15
N TYR A 168 -18.24 -9.78 27.68
CA TYR A 168 -17.60 -10.86 26.92
C TYR A 168 -18.49 -11.40 25.80
N ASP A 169 -19.74 -11.78 26.09
CA ASP A 169 -20.66 -12.33 25.08
C ASP A 169 -20.85 -11.41 23.86
N SER A 170 -20.90 -10.09 24.08
CA SER A 170 -21.01 -9.10 23.00
C SER A 170 -19.72 -8.98 22.21
N ILE A 171 -18.56 -9.08 22.88
CA ILE A 171 -17.25 -9.06 22.23
C ILE A 171 -17.06 -10.30 21.36
N VAL A 172 -17.43 -11.49 21.85
CA VAL A 172 -17.39 -12.73 21.06
C VAL A 172 -18.26 -12.60 19.81
N ARG A 173 -19.49 -12.10 19.95
CA ARG A 173 -20.38 -11.87 18.79
C ARG A 173 -19.80 -10.89 17.77
N TRP A 174 -19.24 -9.79 18.25
CA TRP A 174 -18.61 -8.78 17.40
C TRP A 174 -17.39 -9.34 16.65
N GLN A 175 -16.53 -10.09 17.35
CA GLN A 175 -15.35 -10.72 16.75
C GLN A 175 -15.69 -11.85 15.77
N THR A 176 -16.77 -12.60 16.02
CA THR A 176 -17.23 -13.71 15.17
C THR A 176 -18.14 -13.25 14.01
N ASP A 177 -18.46 -11.95 13.94
CA ASP A 177 -19.28 -11.39 12.86
C ASP A 177 -18.60 -11.64 11.50
N ARG A 178 -19.36 -12.23 10.57
CA ARG A 178 -18.89 -12.64 9.24
C ARG A 178 -18.51 -11.47 8.35
N ASP A 179 -19.18 -10.33 8.53
CA ASP A 179 -18.98 -9.13 7.73
C ASP A 179 -17.85 -8.25 8.29
N LEU A 180 -17.33 -8.59 9.48
CA LEU A 180 -16.21 -7.91 10.14
C LEU A 180 -14.96 -8.81 10.16
N PHE A 181 -14.65 -9.41 11.31
CA PHE A 181 -13.39 -10.15 11.52
C PHE A 181 -13.53 -11.65 11.22
N ASN A 182 -14.75 -12.18 11.31
CA ASN A 182 -15.07 -13.58 11.05
C ASN A 182 -14.15 -14.52 11.83
N LEU A 183 -13.90 -14.22 13.10
CA LEU A 183 -13.15 -15.07 14.01
C LEU A 183 -14.00 -16.27 14.45
N ILE A 184 -13.35 -17.29 15.00
CA ILE A 184 -13.94 -18.58 15.35
C ILE A 184 -13.81 -18.77 16.86
N GLU A 185 -14.86 -19.26 17.51
CA GLU A 185 -14.75 -19.63 18.92
C GLU A 185 -13.76 -20.80 19.08
N GLU A 186 -12.97 -20.79 20.17
CA GLU A 186 -11.88 -21.74 20.35
C GLU A 186 -12.34 -23.21 20.30
N ASP A 187 -13.53 -23.49 20.85
CA ASP A 187 -14.15 -24.83 20.87
C ASP A 187 -14.54 -25.34 19.47
N LYS A 188 -14.78 -24.43 18.52
CA LYS A 188 -15.16 -24.72 17.14
C LYS A 188 -13.95 -24.80 16.20
N ALA A 189 -12.78 -24.33 16.63
CA ALA A 189 -11.57 -24.30 15.82
C ALA A 189 -10.87 -25.67 15.78
N VAL A 190 -11.21 -26.48 14.78
CA VAL A 190 -10.66 -27.84 14.64
C VAL A 190 -9.34 -27.82 13.87
N THR A 191 -9.31 -27.07 12.78
CA THR A 191 -8.22 -27.05 11.81
C THR A 191 -7.10 -26.12 12.24
N TYR A 192 -5.86 -26.36 11.79
CA TYR A 192 -4.72 -25.47 12.07
C TYR A 192 -5.01 -24.00 11.67
N TYR A 193 -5.59 -23.78 10.48
CA TYR A 193 -5.96 -22.44 10.02
C TYR A 193 -7.05 -21.78 10.86
N GLU A 194 -8.01 -22.57 11.36
CA GLU A 194 -9.09 -22.05 12.22
C GLU A 194 -8.53 -21.65 13.59
N LYS A 195 -7.56 -22.41 14.11
CA LYS A 195 -6.87 -22.09 15.36
C LYS A 195 -6.10 -20.77 15.30
N GLN A 196 -5.67 -20.34 14.11
CA GLN A 196 -5.06 -19.02 13.93
C GLN A 196 -6.08 -17.88 13.96
N ARG A 197 -7.37 -18.18 13.69
CA ARG A 197 -8.47 -17.21 13.61
C ARG A 197 -9.42 -17.32 14.81
N ILE A 198 -8.91 -17.71 15.97
CA ILE A 198 -9.74 -17.76 17.17
C ILE A 198 -10.05 -16.38 17.72
N VAL A 199 -11.18 -16.27 18.40
CA VAL A 199 -11.55 -15.10 19.21
C VAL A 199 -10.43 -14.77 20.19
N ARG A 200 -10.16 -13.47 20.34
CA ARG A 200 -9.14 -12.93 21.24
C ARG A 200 -9.83 -12.42 22.50
N GLU A 201 -9.59 -13.09 23.62
CA GLU A 201 -10.18 -12.73 24.91
C GLU A 201 -9.46 -11.55 25.58
N ASP A 202 -8.14 -11.46 25.40
CA ASP A 202 -7.36 -10.34 25.90
C ASP A 202 -7.42 -9.15 24.92
N PRO A 203 -7.76 -7.93 25.38
CA PRO A 203 -7.85 -6.76 24.52
C PRO A 203 -6.53 -6.39 23.83
N ASN A 204 -5.38 -6.63 24.47
CA ASN A 204 -4.08 -6.30 23.89
C ASN A 204 -3.69 -7.35 22.84
N ASP A 205 -4.00 -8.62 23.06
CA ASP A 205 -3.86 -9.66 22.02
C ASP A 205 -4.76 -9.36 20.81
N PHE A 206 -5.99 -8.89 21.04
CA PHE A 206 -6.86 -8.43 19.96
C PHE A 206 -6.28 -7.22 19.23
N PHE A 207 -5.73 -6.23 19.95
CA PHE A 207 -5.01 -5.12 19.33
C PHE A 207 -3.84 -5.61 18.44
N TYR A 208 -3.03 -6.54 18.92
CA TYR A 208 -1.93 -7.10 18.13
C TYR A 208 -2.41 -7.90 16.91
N TYR A 209 -3.52 -8.62 17.04
CA TYR A 209 -4.18 -9.25 15.91
C TYR A 209 -4.59 -8.22 14.84
N LEU A 210 -5.18 -7.09 15.24
CA LEU A 210 -5.50 -6.01 14.31
C LEU A 210 -4.24 -5.39 13.68
N LEU A 211 -3.20 -5.20 14.48
CA LEU A 211 -1.95 -4.54 14.09
C LEU A 211 -1.20 -5.33 13.00
N TYR A 212 -1.04 -6.64 13.21
CA TYR A 212 -0.16 -7.47 12.39
C TYR A 212 -0.92 -8.33 11.39
N ASP A 213 -2.03 -8.93 11.81
CA ASP A 213 -2.65 -10.03 11.08
C ASP A 213 -3.85 -9.57 10.23
N PHE A 214 -4.68 -8.66 10.77
CA PHE A 214 -5.92 -8.24 10.10
C PHE A 214 -5.73 -7.02 9.19
N PHE A 215 -5.26 -5.89 9.73
CA PHE A 215 -5.06 -4.65 8.95
C PHE A 215 -3.64 -4.49 8.39
N ASN A 216 -2.70 -5.36 8.80
CA ASN A 216 -1.30 -5.32 8.38
C ASN A 216 -0.71 -3.89 8.46
N ILE A 217 -0.92 -3.24 9.61
CA ILE A 217 -0.42 -1.89 9.91
C ILE A 217 1.08 -1.94 10.15
N GLU A 218 1.56 -2.98 10.80
CA GLU A 218 2.98 -3.26 10.97
C GLU A 218 3.36 -4.52 10.17
N PRO A 219 4.51 -4.52 9.48
CA PRO A 219 4.85 -5.59 8.54
C PRO A 219 5.19 -6.92 9.21
N ASP A 220 5.77 -6.88 10.41
CA ASP A 220 6.19 -8.08 11.13
C ASP A 220 6.42 -7.82 12.63
N ARG A 221 6.16 -8.85 13.44
CA ARG A 221 6.42 -8.88 14.88
C ARG A 221 7.91 -9.10 15.22
N THR A 222 8.69 -9.72 14.32
CA THR A 222 10.06 -10.18 14.62
C THR A 222 11.15 -9.16 14.32
N SER A 223 10.87 -8.18 13.45
CA SER A 223 11.85 -7.22 12.95
C SER A 223 12.35 -6.19 14.00
N GLY A 224 11.71 -6.11 15.17
CA GLY A 224 12.14 -5.29 16.32
C GLY A 224 12.02 -3.77 16.13
N SER A 225 11.87 -3.27 14.91
CA SER A 225 11.56 -1.88 14.59
C SER A 225 10.09 -1.73 14.19
N ARG A 226 9.33 -0.95 14.96
CA ARG A 226 7.96 -0.56 14.62
C ARG A 226 7.95 0.69 13.75
N LEU A 227 7.03 0.74 12.80
CA LEU A 227 6.76 1.90 11.96
C LEU A 227 5.94 2.96 12.71
N TYR A 228 5.06 2.53 13.61
CA TYR A 228 4.08 3.37 14.29
C TYR A 228 4.11 3.13 15.80
N SER A 229 3.90 4.20 16.57
CA SER A 229 3.63 4.07 18.00
C SER A 229 2.30 3.33 18.24
N ASP A 230 2.04 2.87 19.47
CA ASP A 230 0.73 2.27 19.81
C ASP A 230 -0.42 3.25 19.56
N GLY A 231 -0.21 4.54 19.84
CA GLY A 231 -1.21 5.57 19.64
C GLY A 231 -1.51 5.81 18.16
N GLU A 232 -0.46 5.96 17.34
CA GLU A 232 -0.59 6.10 15.89
C GLU A 232 -1.27 4.87 15.27
N ALA A 233 -0.81 3.68 15.62
CA ALA A 233 -1.40 2.43 15.14
C ALA A 233 -2.87 2.32 15.54
N PHE A 234 -3.22 2.68 16.77
CA PHE A 234 -4.61 2.64 17.22
C PHE A 234 -5.48 3.67 16.48
N VAL A 235 -4.98 4.86 16.19
CA VAL A 235 -5.69 5.85 15.36
C VAL A 235 -5.91 5.33 13.93
N ILE A 236 -4.90 4.69 13.32
CA ILE A 236 -5.06 4.03 12.02
C ILE A 236 -6.12 2.94 12.11
N MET A 237 -6.10 2.08 13.15
CA MET A 237 -7.11 1.04 13.35
C MET A 237 -8.53 1.59 13.45
N GLN A 238 -8.70 2.71 14.15
CA GLN A 238 -10.01 3.35 14.28
C GLN A 238 -10.58 3.77 12.92
N LEU A 239 -9.77 4.42 12.08
CA LEU A 239 -10.17 4.78 10.71
C LEU A 239 -10.35 3.54 9.82
N ARG A 240 -9.49 2.54 9.92
CA ARG A 240 -9.63 1.26 9.20
C ARG A 240 -10.91 0.53 9.56
N TYR A 241 -11.27 0.52 10.84
CA TYR A 241 -12.50 -0.09 11.31
C TYR A 241 -13.74 0.67 10.82
N LEU A 242 -13.69 2.01 10.74
CA LEU A 242 -14.74 2.81 10.10
C LEU A 242 -14.95 2.41 8.62
N LEU A 243 -13.86 2.17 7.87
CA LEU A 243 -13.94 1.65 6.50
C LEU A 243 -14.50 0.22 6.46
N LEU A 244 -14.13 -0.62 7.43
CA LEU A 244 -14.60 -2.01 7.53
C LEU A 244 -16.11 -2.10 7.81
N GLU A 245 -16.66 -1.30 8.72
CA GLU A 245 -18.12 -1.28 8.95
C GLU A 245 -18.90 -0.86 7.69
N GLN A 246 -18.28 -0.06 6.83
CA GLN A 246 -18.83 0.38 5.55
C GLN A 246 -18.17 -0.32 4.36
N ASN A 247 -17.65 -1.55 4.56
CA ASN A 247 -16.80 -2.23 3.58
C ASN A 247 -17.48 -2.38 2.21
N TRP A 248 -18.78 -2.66 2.16
CA TRP A 248 -19.51 -2.72 0.90
C TRP A 248 -19.48 -1.38 0.15
N ASN A 249 -19.72 -0.26 0.84
CA ASN A 249 -19.63 1.07 0.24
C ASN A 249 -18.20 1.33 -0.25
N PHE A 250 -17.21 1.06 0.60
CA PHE A 250 -15.81 1.30 0.27
C PHE A 250 -15.35 0.49 -0.94
N VAL A 251 -15.59 -0.83 -0.95
CA VAL A 251 -15.19 -1.73 -2.05
C VAL A 251 -15.96 -1.46 -3.34
N SER A 252 -17.21 -1.02 -3.26
CA SER A 252 -18.00 -0.61 -4.44
C SER A 252 -17.64 0.77 -4.99
N GLY A 253 -16.65 1.46 -4.40
CA GLY A 253 -16.21 2.79 -4.81
C GLY A 253 -17.15 3.91 -4.37
N GLN A 254 -18.07 3.64 -3.43
CA GLN A 254 -18.84 4.69 -2.77
C GLN A 254 -17.97 5.37 -1.71
N PRO A 255 -18.09 6.71 -1.55
CA PRO A 255 -17.32 7.43 -0.53
C PRO A 255 -17.76 7.03 0.88
N VAL A 256 -16.78 6.81 1.76
CA VAL A 256 -16.99 6.66 3.20
C VAL A 256 -16.62 7.96 3.89
N LEU A 257 -17.57 8.58 4.58
CA LEU A 257 -17.35 9.82 5.34
C LEU A 257 -16.41 9.54 6.52
N LEU A 258 -15.30 10.26 6.61
CA LEU A 258 -14.34 10.18 7.71
C LEU A 258 -14.62 11.23 8.78
N VAL A 259 -14.82 12.47 8.36
CA VAL A 259 -15.06 13.63 9.24
C VAL A 259 -16.18 14.48 8.65
N ASP A 260 -17.08 14.92 9.51
CA ASP A 260 -18.10 15.92 9.20
C ASP A 260 -17.68 17.31 9.71
N ASN A 261 -18.22 18.37 9.08
CA ASN A 261 -18.10 19.76 9.48
C ASN A 261 -16.65 20.28 9.49
N VAL A 262 -15.94 20.07 8.39
CA VAL A 262 -14.59 20.62 8.20
C VAL A 262 -14.62 22.09 7.78
N SER A 263 -13.56 22.83 8.14
CA SER A 263 -13.38 24.21 7.72
C SER A 263 -13.18 24.31 6.20
N SER A 264 -13.57 25.44 5.62
CA SER A 264 -13.33 25.72 4.19
C SER A 264 -11.84 25.73 3.84
N GLU A 265 -10.98 26.05 4.81
CA GLU A 265 -9.52 26.02 4.65
C GLU A 265 -9.01 24.59 4.48
N LEU A 266 -9.42 23.66 5.34
CA LEU A 266 -9.05 22.25 5.24
C LEU A 266 -9.62 21.60 3.96
N ALA A 267 -10.85 21.96 3.59
CA ALA A 267 -11.45 21.51 2.34
C ALA A 267 -10.69 22.00 1.10
N ALA A 268 -10.26 23.28 1.10
CA ALA A 268 -9.42 23.83 0.06
C ALA A 268 -8.06 23.14 0.00
N TYR A 269 -7.43 22.89 1.16
CA TYR A 269 -6.16 22.18 1.25
C TYR A 269 -6.20 20.81 0.56
N PHE A 270 -7.22 19.99 0.85
CA PHE A 270 -7.38 18.68 0.20
C PHE A 270 -7.64 18.80 -1.30
N THR A 271 -8.39 19.82 -1.72
CA THR A 271 -8.68 20.06 -3.14
C THR A 271 -7.41 20.45 -3.91
N GLU A 272 -6.58 21.32 -3.32
CA GLU A 272 -5.32 21.78 -3.91
C GLU A 272 -4.24 20.69 -3.89
N GLN A 273 -4.21 19.86 -2.85
CA GLN A 273 -3.26 18.77 -2.67
C GLN A 273 -3.81 17.39 -3.00
N ASN A 274 -4.82 17.30 -3.89
CA ASN A 274 -5.47 16.03 -4.23
C ASN A 274 -4.49 14.94 -4.71
N TYR A 275 -3.38 15.33 -5.35
CA TYR A 275 -2.32 14.39 -5.77
C TYR A 275 -1.63 13.68 -4.60
N ARG A 276 -1.59 14.30 -3.41
CA ARG A 276 -0.98 13.75 -2.19
C ARG A 276 -1.94 12.86 -1.42
N PHE A 277 -3.24 13.08 -1.57
CA PHE A 277 -4.31 12.38 -0.85
C PHE A 277 -5.20 11.60 -1.83
N PRO A 278 -4.67 10.56 -2.50
CA PRO A 278 -5.43 9.81 -3.48
C PRO A 278 -6.68 9.19 -2.83
N GLY A 279 -7.83 9.40 -3.47
CA GLY A 279 -9.13 8.89 -3.00
C GLY A 279 -9.81 9.77 -1.96
N VAL A 280 -9.16 10.83 -1.48
CA VAL A 280 -9.80 11.80 -0.56
C VAL A 280 -10.63 12.78 -1.38
N ILE A 281 -11.90 12.94 -1.00
CA ILE A 281 -12.81 13.86 -1.64
C ILE A 281 -13.53 14.73 -0.61
N ILE A 282 -13.88 15.94 -1.03
CA ILE A 282 -14.73 16.82 -0.25
C ILE A 282 -16.18 16.56 -0.65
N VAL A 283 -16.98 16.16 0.33
CA VAL A 283 -18.43 15.99 0.18
C VAL A 283 -19.17 17.15 0.80
N ARG A 284 -20.34 17.46 0.24
CA ARG A 284 -21.25 18.48 0.78
C ARG A 284 -22.55 17.81 1.15
N HIS A 285 -23.04 18.11 2.34
CA HIS A 285 -24.37 17.73 2.80
C HIS A 285 -24.99 18.87 3.58
N TYR A 286 -26.28 18.73 3.83
CA TYR A 286 -27.10 19.80 4.39
C TYR A 286 -27.71 19.35 5.70
N LYS A 287 -27.46 20.12 6.77
CA LYS A 287 -28.07 19.91 8.08
C LYS A 287 -29.18 20.93 8.30
N ARG A 288 -30.30 20.50 8.86
CA ARG A 288 -31.40 21.41 9.22
C ARG A 288 -31.02 22.14 10.49
N ARG A 289 -30.96 23.47 10.43
CA ARG A 289 -30.82 24.34 11.60
C ARG A 289 -32.16 24.97 11.89
N TYR A 290 -32.65 24.77 13.11
CA TYR A 290 -33.83 25.45 13.62
C TYR A 290 -33.40 26.75 14.27
N THR A 291 -34.15 27.80 14.02
CA THR A 291 -33.97 29.08 14.71
C THR A 291 -34.74 28.98 16.02
N ASP A 292 -34.08 29.22 17.14
CA ASP A 292 -34.75 29.37 18.42
C ASP A 292 -35.42 30.75 18.40
N ASP A 293 -36.76 30.78 18.54
CA ASP A 293 -37.56 32.01 18.65
C ASP A 293 -37.22 32.81 19.93
#